data_AF-A0A938PA99-F1
#
_entry.id   AF-A0A938PA99-F1
#
_cell.length_a   1.000
_cell.length_b   1.000
_cell.length_c   1.000
_cell.angle_alpha   90.00
_cell.angle_beta   90.00
_cell.angle_gamma   90.00
#
_symmetry.space_group_name_H-M   'P 1'
#
loop_
_entity.id
_entity.type
_entity.pdbx_description
1 polymer ?
#
loop_
_entity_poly.entity_id
_entity_poly.type
_entity_poly.pdbx_seq_one_letter_code
_entity_poly.pdbx_strand_id
1 'polypeptide(L)'
;MAGAAGGPVGGNLPEALPTPPSGDGRNSARHRRGERIYGDGHVDEQVLQRAMREAVIRAGIAKPAHVHTLRHSFATSLLLRGVNIREVQQYLGHASVETTMIYTHVIRGLDSTAQSPLDALGVVT
;
A
#
# COMPACT_ATOMS: atom_id res chain seq x y z
N MET A 1 -57.46 17.89 20.26
CA MET A 1 -57.02 16.55 20.72
C MET A 1 -56.26 15.87 19.59
N ALA A 2 -54.96 15.68 19.77
CA ALA A 2 -54.10 14.63 19.21
C ALA A 2 -52.66 15.09 19.41
N GLY A 3 -52.04 14.63 20.49
CA GLY A 3 -50.60 14.73 20.70
C GLY A 3 -49.88 13.54 20.06
N ALA A 4 -48.68 13.78 19.57
CA ALA A 4 -47.64 12.78 19.31
C ALA A 4 -46.31 13.52 19.37
N ALA A 5 -45.65 13.51 20.52
CA ALA A 5 -44.55 12.59 20.85
C ALA A 5 -43.27 12.94 20.08
N GLY A 6 -42.42 13.74 20.75
CA GLY A 6 -41.01 13.91 20.38
C GLY A 6 -40.25 12.60 20.60
N GLY A 7 -39.55 12.15 19.56
CA GLY A 7 -38.61 11.04 19.66
C GLY A 7 -37.20 11.55 20.02
N PRO A 8 -36.42 10.80 20.82
CA PRO A 8 -35.05 11.16 21.15
C PRO A 8 -34.11 10.86 19.97
N VAL A 9 -33.34 11.85 19.53
CA VAL A 9 -32.21 11.65 18.61
C VAL A 9 -31.02 11.14 19.42
N GLY A 10 -31.00 9.83 19.67
CA GLY A 10 -29.80 9.13 20.13
C GLY A 10 -28.89 8.88 18.93
N GLY A 11 -27.81 9.66 18.81
CA GLY A 11 -26.74 9.39 17.86
C GLY A 11 -26.00 8.11 18.24
N ASN A 12 -26.24 7.02 17.51
CA ASN A 12 -25.43 5.82 17.61
C ASN A 12 -24.10 6.06 16.90
N LEU A 13 -22.99 5.89 17.65
CA LEU A 13 -21.65 5.70 17.11
C LEU A 13 -21.69 4.52 16.12
N PRO A 14 -20.92 4.52 15.02
CA PRO A 14 -20.80 3.35 14.17
C PRO A 14 -20.21 2.19 14.97
N GLU A 15 -21.06 1.19 15.14
CA GLU A 15 -20.82 -0.12 15.75
C GLU A 15 -19.53 -0.74 15.17
N ALA A 16 -18.69 -1.26 16.07
CA ALA A 16 -17.42 -1.87 15.74
C ALA A 16 -17.57 -2.97 14.68
N LEU A 17 -16.61 -3.04 13.76
CA LEU A 17 -16.54 -4.06 12.70
C LEU A 17 -16.74 -5.48 13.29
N PRO A 18 -17.60 -6.33 12.69
CA PRO A 18 -17.84 -7.67 13.19
C PRO A 18 -16.57 -8.53 13.05
N THR A 19 -16.16 -9.18 14.14
CA THR A 19 -15.11 -10.19 14.10
C THR A 19 -15.61 -11.44 13.37
N PRO A 20 -14.87 -11.98 12.38
CA PRO A 20 -15.34 -13.11 11.60
C PRO A 20 -15.37 -14.41 12.43
N PRO A 21 -16.31 -15.33 12.13
CA PRO A 21 -16.45 -16.58 12.86
C PRO A 21 -15.28 -17.53 12.57
N SER A 22 -14.70 -18.10 13.63
CA SER A 22 -13.78 -19.23 13.54
C SER A 22 -14.52 -20.45 12.99
N GLY A 23 -14.20 -20.83 11.75
CA GLY A 23 -14.82 -21.97 11.06
C GLY A 23 -13.76 -22.93 10.51
N ASP A 24 -13.67 -24.09 11.17
CA ASP A 24 -12.86 -25.26 10.83
C ASP A 24 -13.31 -25.92 9.51
N GLY A 25 -12.37 -26.54 8.79
CA GLY A 25 -12.53 -26.93 7.39
C GLY A 25 -13.51 -28.09 7.11
N ARG A 26 -14.03 -28.13 5.87
CA ARG A 26 -14.18 -29.29 4.97
C ARG A 26 -15.19 -29.02 3.83
N ASN A 27 -14.81 -29.48 2.62
CA ASN A 27 -15.62 -29.78 1.42
C ASN A 27 -16.01 -28.70 0.38
N SER A 28 -15.28 -28.75 -0.73
CA SER A 28 -15.76 -29.19 -2.06
C SER A 28 -17.24 -28.93 -2.42
N ALA A 29 -17.49 -27.87 -3.19
CA ALA A 29 -18.69 -27.77 -4.02
C ALA A 29 -18.38 -26.97 -5.32
N ARG A 30 -18.60 -27.65 -6.47
CA ARG A 30 -18.70 -27.08 -7.82
C ARG A 30 -19.45 -25.75 -7.79
N HIS A 31 -18.81 -24.65 -8.21
CA HIS A 31 -19.47 -23.35 -8.25
C HIS A 31 -19.99 -23.02 -9.65
N ARG A 32 -21.31 -22.86 -9.75
CA ARG A 32 -21.98 -22.22 -10.87
C ARG A 32 -21.54 -20.75 -10.95
N ARG A 33 -21.57 -20.22 -12.16
CA ARG A 33 -21.47 -18.78 -12.47
C ARG A 33 -22.44 -17.99 -11.58
N GLY A 34 -21.90 -17.08 -10.78
CA GLY A 34 -22.66 -16.19 -9.91
C GLY A 34 -22.05 -16.08 -8.53
N GLU A 35 -21.36 -14.96 -8.30
CA GLU A 35 -21.27 -14.31 -6.98
C GLU A 35 -20.52 -15.05 -5.88
N ARG A 36 -19.18 -14.99 -5.95
CA ARG A 36 -18.30 -14.96 -4.78
C ARG A 36 -17.17 -13.97 -5.07
N ILE A 37 -17.40 -12.70 -4.76
CA ILE A 37 -16.40 -11.63 -5.00
C ILE A 37 -15.39 -11.54 -3.84
N TYR A 38 -15.71 -12.10 -2.68
CA TYR A 38 -14.82 -12.16 -1.53
C TYR A 38 -14.90 -13.54 -0.90
N GLY A 39 -14.01 -14.45 -1.31
CA GLY A 39 -13.72 -15.68 -0.60
C GLY A 39 -12.57 -15.42 0.36
N ASP A 40 -12.80 -15.65 1.65
CA ASP A 40 -11.80 -15.74 2.72
C ASP A 40 -10.69 -14.68 2.68
N GLY A 41 -11.08 -13.40 2.81
CA GLY A 41 -10.18 -12.29 3.16
C GLY A 41 -9.11 -11.89 2.13
N HIS A 42 -8.98 -12.60 1.01
CA HIS A 42 -8.00 -12.32 -0.03
C HIS A 42 -8.70 -11.83 -1.29
N VAL A 43 -8.28 -10.66 -1.78
CA VAL A 43 -8.71 -10.17 -3.08
C VAL A 43 -7.96 -10.97 -4.15
N ASP A 44 -8.71 -11.51 -5.11
CA ASP A 44 -8.11 -12.18 -6.26
C ASP A 44 -7.23 -11.20 -7.05
N GLU A 45 -6.02 -11.64 -7.39
CA GLU A 45 -5.03 -10.80 -8.09
C GLU A 45 -5.59 -10.27 -9.43
N GLN A 46 -6.41 -11.04 -10.15
CA GLN A 46 -6.99 -10.59 -11.41
C GLN A 46 -8.00 -9.46 -11.20
N VAL A 47 -8.74 -9.50 -10.09
CA VAL A 47 -9.67 -8.42 -9.71
C VAL A 47 -8.90 -7.13 -9.45
N LEU A 48 -7.78 -7.21 -8.72
CA LEU A 48 -6.92 -6.06 -8.45
C LEU A 48 -6.29 -5.50 -9.73
N GLN A 49 -5.74 -6.36 -10.58
CA GLN A 49 -5.14 -5.96 -11.87
C GLN A 49 -6.15 -5.28 -12.79
N ARG A 50 -7.40 -5.78 -12.84
CA ARG A 50 -8.47 -5.17 -13.62
C ARG A 50 -8.85 -3.79 -13.08
N ALA A 51 -9.07 -3.69 -11.76
CA ALA A 51 -9.39 -2.42 -11.11
C ALA A 51 -8.28 -1.37 -11.35
N MET A 52 -7.01 -1.80 -11.27
CA MET A 52 -5.87 -0.95 -11.59
C MET A 52 -5.88 -0.45 -13.02
N ARG A 53 -6.12 -1.33 -14.01
CA ARG A 53 -6.19 -0.93 -15.42
C ARG A 53 -7.29 0.10 -15.66
N GLU A 54 -8.47 -0.11 -15.09
CA GLU A 54 -9.59 0.84 -15.18
C GLU A 54 -9.24 2.18 -14.51
N ALA A 55 -8.54 2.17 -13.37
CA ALA A 55 -8.07 3.38 -12.71
C ALA A 55 -7.05 4.17 -13.56
N VAL A 56 -6.09 3.49 -14.19
CA VAL A 56 -5.06 4.11 -15.05
C VAL A 56 -5.69 4.79 -16.26
N ILE A 57 -6.67 4.15 -16.89
CA ILE A 57 -7.41 4.72 -18.03
C ILE A 57 -8.18 5.98 -17.59
N ARG A 58 -8.91 5.91 -16.47
CA ARG A 58 -9.66 7.07 -15.93
C ARG A 58 -8.75 8.23 -15.53
N ALA A 59 -7.54 7.94 -15.06
CA ALA A 59 -6.56 8.96 -14.69
C ALA A 59 -5.85 9.60 -15.91
N GLY A 60 -6.10 9.11 -17.14
CA GLY A 60 -5.46 9.64 -18.35
C GLY A 60 -3.96 9.38 -18.43
N ILE A 61 -3.44 8.37 -17.72
CA ILE A 61 -2.01 8.06 -17.69
C ILE A 61 -1.65 7.31 -18.98
N ALA A 62 -0.89 7.96 -19.86
CA ALA A 62 -0.46 7.38 -21.14
C ALA A 62 0.57 6.24 -21.00
N LYS A 63 1.29 6.20 -19.87
CA LYS A 63 2.31 5.17 -19.60
C LYS A 63 1.66 3.91 -19.02
N PRO A 64 2.17 2.71 -19.34
CA PRO A 64 1.71 1.48 -18.68
C PRO A 64 2.00 1.55 -17.19
N ALA A 65 0.96 1.41 -16.37
CA ALA A 65 1.04 1.42 -14.92
C ALA A 65 0.28 0.22 -14.33
N HIS A 66 0.91 -0.45 -13.38
CA HIS A 66 0.41 -1.65 -12.70
C HIS A 66 0.53 -1.50 -11.18
N VAL A 67 0.04 -2.48 -10.42
CA VAL A 67 0.16 -2.52 -8.95
C VAL A 67 1.62 -2.33 -8.51
N HIS A 68 2.57 -3.01 -9.17
CA HIS A 68 3.99 -2.85 -8.86
C HIS A 68 4.52 -1.44 -9.15
N THR A 69 3.99 -0.75 -10.16
CA THR A 69 4.33 0.66 -10.44
C THR A 69 3.98 1.55 -9.25
N LEU A 70 2.83 1.36 -8.61
CA LEU A 70 2.47 2.10 -7.40
C LEU A 70 3.44 1.86 -6.25
N ARG A 71 3.83 0.59 -6.04
CA ARG A 71 4.84 0.22 -5.02
C ARG A 71 6.17 0.94 -5.28
N HIS A 72 6.59 1.00 -6.54
CA HIS A 72 7.80 1.73 -6.94
C HIS A 72 7.65 3.23 -6.72
N SER A 73 6.54 3.84 -7.15
CA SER A 73 6.28 5.27 -6.95
C SER A 73 6.28 5.67 -5.47
N PHE A 74 5.72 4.84 -4.59
CA PHE A 74 5.76 5.07 -3.15
C PHE A 74 7.19 5.05 -2.61
N ALA A 75 7.97 4.01 -2.95
CA ALA A 75 9.36 3.89 -2.51
C ALA A 75 10.24 5.04 -3.01
N THR A 76 10.13 5.39 -4.29
CA THR A 76 10.85 6.53 -4.88
C THR A 76 10.47 7.83 -4.18
N SER A 77 9.19 8.07 -3.88
CA SER A 77 8.74 9.29 -3.21
C SER A 77 9.29 9.42 -1.79
N LEU A 78 9.43 8.31 -1.05
CA LEU A 78 10.04 8.32 0.28
C LEU A 78 11.53 8.66 0.20
N LEU A 79 12.26 8.01 -0.73
CA LEU A 79 13.68 8.29 -0.91
C LEU A 79 13.95 9.71 -1.37
N LEU A 80 13.09 10.26 -2.24
CA LEU A 80 13.18 11.66 -2.67
C LEU A 80 12.99 12.66 -1.53
N ARG A 81 12.31 12.25 -0.46
CA ARG A 81 12.11 13.05 0.77
C ARG A 81 13.21 12.82 1.80
N GLY A 82 14.27 12.07 1.47
CA GLY A 82 15.40 11.78 2.36
C GLY A 82 15.14 10.69 3.39
N VAL A 83 14.07 9.90 3.24
CA VAL A 83 13.77 8.77 4.13
C VAL A 83 14.86 7.70 3.99
N ASN A 84 15.32 7.14 5.11
CA ASN A 84 16.39 6.15 5.10
C ASN A 84 15.94 4.86 4.40
N ILE A 85 16.82 4.23 3.62
CA ILE A 85 16.51 3.00 2.90
C ILE A 85 16.06 1.83 3.79
N ARG A 86 16.52 1.78 5.05
CA ARG A 86 16.07 0.81 6.07
C ARG A 86 14.63 1.07 6.53
N GLU A 87 14.22 2.34 6.62
CA GLU A 87 12.83 2.70 6.94
C GLU A 87 11.93 2.40 5.75
N VAL A 88 12.37 2.70 4.53
CA VAL A 88 11.65 2.32 3.30
C VAL A 88 11.45 0.80 3.21
N GLN A 89 12.47 0.01 3.58
CA GLN A 89 12.35 -1.46 3.65
C GLN A 89 11.23 -1.87 4.62
N GLN A 90 11.15 -1.26 5.80
CA GLN A 90 10.13 -1.55 6.81
C GLN A 90 8.72 -1.20 6.29
N TYR A 91 8.55 -0.02 5.69
CA TYR A 91 7.25 0.38 5.11
C TYR A 91 6.77 -0.52 3.97
N LEU A 92 7.70 -1.14 3.24
CA LEU A 92 7.38 -2.08 2.16
C LEU A 92 7.21 -3.53 2.66
N GLY A 93 7.54 -3.82 3.92
CA GLY A 93 7.54 -5.17 4.46
C GLY A 93 8.52 -6.12 3.75
N HIS A 94 9.63 -5.59 3.23
CA HIS A 94 10.63 -6.44 2.58
C HIS A 94 11.43 -7.22 3.63
N ALA A 95 11.52 -8.54 3.47
CA ALA A 95 12.32 -9.41 4.34
C ALA A 95 13.82 -9.11 4.28
N SER A 96 14.31 -8.59 3.14
CA SER A 96 15.71 -8.22 2.93
C SER A 96 15.83 -6.79 2.38
N VAL A 97 16.90 -6.10 2.79
CA VAL A 97 17.27 -4.80 2.20
C VAL A 97 17.63 -4.95 0.73
N GLU A 98 18.17 -6.08 0.30
CA GLU A 98 18.57 -6.32 -1.08
C GLU A 98 17.43 -6.04 -2.07
N THR A 99 16.20 -6.46 -1.75
CA THR A 99 14.99 -6.17 -2.54
C THR A 99 14.67 -4.67 -2.60
N THR A 100 15.09 -3.91 -1.58
CA THR A 100 14.93 -2.44 -1.51
C THR A 100 16.10 -1.70 -2.18
N MET A 101 17.27 -2.34 -2.31
CA MET A 101 18.46 -1.76 -2.95
C MET A 101 18.21 -1.42 -4.42
N ILE A 102 17.21 -2.04 -5.06
CA ILE A 102 16.76 -1.68 -6.40
C ILE A 102 16.46 -0.19 -6.53
N TYR A 103 16.14 0.53 -5.45
CA TYR A 103 15.84 1.97 -5.47
C TYR A 103 17.04 2.88 -5.21
N THR A 104 18.21 2.34 -4.90
CA THR A 104 19.42 3.15 -4.63
C THR A 104 19.85 3.99 -5.84
N HIS A 105 19.51 3.57 -7.06
CA HIS A 105 19.73 4.38 -8.26
C HIS A 105 19.03 5.74 -8.20
N VAL A 106 17.90 5.83 -7.48
CA VAL A 106 17.21 7.10 -7.23
C VAL A 106 18.09 7.98 -6.34
N ILE A 107 18.58 7.43 -5.23
CA ILE A 107 19.37 8.15 -4.21
C ILE A 107 20.69 8.70 -4.77
N ARG A 108 21.34 7.98 -5.69
CA ARG A 108 22.59 8.44 -6.34
C ARG A 108 22.45 9.80 -7.04
N GLY A 109 21.24 10.17 -7.44
CA GLY A 109 20.96 11.48 -8.03
C GLY A 109 20.58 12.57 -7.03
N LEU A 110 20.33 12.24 -5.75
CA LEU A 110 19.86 13.20 -4.76
C LEU A 110 20.97 13.98 -4.09
N ASP A 111 22.06 13.37 -3.63
CA ASP A 111 23.20 14.08 -3.05
C ASP A 111 24.38 13.13 -2.82
N SER A 112 25.43 13.24 -3.63
CA SER A 112 26.75 12.72 -3.28
C SER A 112 27.53 13.79 -2.50
N THR A 113 27.04 14.14 -1.31
CA THR A 113 27.69 15.08 -0.37
C THR A 113 28.51 14.36 0.70
N ALA A 114 28.82 13.08 0.50
CA ALA A 114 29.75 12.35 1.35
C ALA A 114 31.16 12.92 1.15
N GLN A 115 31.47 14.03 1.84
CA GLN A 115 32.81 14.55 1.97
C GLN A 115 33.63 13.57 2.80
N SER A 116 34.86 13.32 2.36
CA SER A 116 35.77 12.49 3.13
C SER A 116 36.04 13.13 4.48
N PRO A 117 35.93 12.39 5.60
CA PRO A 117 36.34 12.89 6.90
C PRO A 117 37.81 13.33 6.92
N LEU A 118 38.65 12.74 6.05
CA LEU A 118 40.06 13.13 5.90
C LEU A 118 40.22 14.51 5.26
N ASP A 119 39.33 14.88 4.33
CA ASP A 119 39.32 16.20 3.70
C ASP A 119 38.88 17.28 4.70
N ALA A 120 38.03 16.91 5.67
CA ALA A 120 37.62 17.78 6.78
C ALA A 120 38.72 17.99 7.85
N LEU A 121 39.73 17.11 7.90
CA LEU A 121 40.83 17.21 8.86
C LEU A 121 41.98 18.14 8.40
N GLY A 122 41.91 18.68 7.18
CA GLY A 122 42.86 19.68 6.69
C GLY A 122 44.32 19.20 6.57
N VAL A 123 44.55 17.88 6.48
CA VAL A 123 45.91 17.29 6.54
C VAL A 123 46.63 17.28 5.18
N VAL A 124 46.08 17.91 4.14
CA VAL A 124 46.75 17.94 2.83
C VAL A 124 47.47 19.28 2.63
N THR A 125 48.80 19.18 2.82
CA THR A 125 49.94 20.04 2.39
C THR A 125 50.01 21.49 2.83
#